data_AF-A0A941DB58-F1
#
_entry.id   AF-A0A941DB58-F1
#
_cell.length_a   1.000
_cell.length_b   1.000
_cell.length_c   1.000
_cell.angle_alpha   90.00
_cell.angle_beta   90.00
_cell.angle_gamma   90.00
#
_symmetry.space_group_name_H-M   'P 1'
#
loop_
_entity.id
_entity.type
_entity.pdbx_description
1 polymer ?
#
loop_
_entity_poly.entity_id
_entity_poly.type
_entity_poly.pdbx_seq_one_letter_code
_entity_poly.pdbx_strand_id
1 'polypeptide(L)'
;MSVPALIEAQNLIQLGDIAGAEHALANLAETEGDQALVAALDEFPAKDLLAIIREYDASKESLVNLLVTPEQFAQAVVLEKRYADLTHEQLRGMINSVIFRDGADAAEFLYEIAEVEGGYDALADYLQDRTQMVEHFYRYATFDLYEYGDESKTQAIDDDLLSLTRDTETRASAVDRASVEDHDWMEVTYLLRYELPEIFREVLMKLRARYQVYLRNLQNDEFAESPVAEESDDEEVDAPKKNNDDGDDDDEESAL
;
A
#
# COMPACT_ATOMS: atom_id res chain seq x y z
N MET A 1 -13.30 -33.01 -7.09
CA MET A 1 -14.43 -33.74 -7.75
C MET A 1 -15.33 -32.61 -8.22
N SER A 2 -15.47 -32.33 -9.53
CA SER A 2 -16.02 -31.01 -9.93
C SER A 2 -17.46 -30.86 -9.44
N VAL A 3 -17.66 -30.03 -8.43
CA VAL A 3 -18.98 -29.73 -7.87
C VAL A 3 -19.75 -28.96 -8.95
N PRO A 4 -20.92 -29.42 -9.41
CA PRO A 4 -21.70 -28.75 -10.46
C PRO A 4 -21.89 -27.25 -10.23
N ALA A 5 -22.03 -26.85 -8.96
CA ALA A 5 -22.13 -25.44 -8.55
C ALA A 5 -20.91 -24.59 -8.93
N LEU A 6 -19.69 -25.13 -8.90
CA LEU A 6 -18.48 -24.38 -9.29
C LEU A 6 -18.46 -24.08 -10.79
N ILE A 7 -18.88 -25.05 -11.60
CA ILE A 7 -18.96 -24.88 -13.06
C ILE A 7 -20.03 -23.84 -13.39
N GLU A 8 -21.18 -23.92 -12.72
CA GLU A 8 -22.26 -22.94 -12.85
C GLU A 8 -21.79 -21.53 -12.46
N ALA A 9 -21.17 -21.37 -11.29
CA ALA A 9 -20.63 -20.10 -10.82
C ALA A 9 -19.59 -19.51 -11.80
N GLN A 10 -18.65 -20.32 -12.30
CA GLN A 10 -17.67 -19.87 -13.31
C GLN A 10 -18.33 -19.38 -14.60
N ASN A 11 -19.35 -20.10 -15.08
CA ASN A 11 -20.08 -19.69 -16.27
C ASN A 11 -20.83 -18.37 -16.04
N LEU A 12 -21.45 -18.19 -14.87
CA LEU A 12 -22.16 -16.97 -14.51
C LEU A 12 -21.20 -15.77 -14.41
N ILE A 13 -20.02 -15.95 -13.82
CA ILE A 13 -18.96 -14.91 -13.80
C ILE A 13 -18.53 -14.52 -15.22
N GLN A 14 -18.34 -15.50 -16.11
CA GLN A 14 -17.99 -15.23 -17.51
C GLN A 14 -19.07 -14.45 -18.26
N LEU A 15 -20.34 -14.63 -17.87
CA LEU A 15 -21.48 -13.89 -18.39
C LEU A 15 -21.69 -12.52 -17.69
N GLY A 16 -20.88 -12.20 -16.67
CA GLY A 16 -20.97 -10.97 -15.89
C GLY A 16 -22.03 -11.00 -14.78
N ASP A 17 -22.64 -12.15 -14.50
CA ASP A 17 -23.63 -12.32 -13.45
C ASP A 17 -22.97 -12.77 -12.14
N ILE A 18 -22.35 -11.82 -11.44
CA ILE A 18 -21.64 -12.09 -10.17
C ILE A 18 -22.61 -12.48 -9.06
N ALA A 19 -23.79 -11.84 -9.00
CA ALA A 19 -24.81 -12.16 -8.00
C ALA A 19 -25.37 -13.57 -8.19
N GLY A 20 -25.60 -13.99 -9.45
CA GLY A 20 -25.99 -15.36 -9.75
C GLY A 20 -24.91 -16.38 -9.37
N ALA A 21 -23.63 -16.04 -9.59
CA ALA A 21 -22.51 -16.90 -9.22
C ALA A 21 -22.41 -17.08 -7.70
N GLU A 22 -22.55 -16.00 -6.92
CA GLU A 22 -22.59 -16.04 -5.46
C GLU A 22 -23.77 -16.89 -4.98
N HIS A 23 -24.96 -16.70 -5.55
CA HIS A 23 -26.14 -17.49 -5.20
C HIS A 23 -25.94 -18.99 -5.51
N ALA A 24 -25.26 -19.34 -6.60
CA ALA A 24 -24.96 -20.74 -6.92
C ALA A 24 -24.03 -21.38 -5.87
N LEU A 25 -23.05 -20.63 -5.37
CA LEU A 25 -22.18 -21.06 -4.27
C LEU A 25 -22.91 -21.09 -2.92
N ALA A 26 -23.80 -20.14 -2.66
CA ALA A 26 -24.60 -20.11 -1.46
C ALA A 26 -25.55 -21.33 -1.37
N ASN A 27 -26.19 -21.69 -2.48
CA ASN A 27 -26.99 -22.91 -2.58
C ASN A 27 -26.19 -24.18 -2.24
N LEU A 28 -24.90 -24.23 -2.58
CA LEU A 28 -24.05 -25.36 -2.21
C LEU A 28 -23.89 -25.45 -0.68
N ALA A 29 -23.63 -24.34 -0.02
CA ALA A 29 -23.55 -24.31 1.45
C ALA A 29 -24.89 -24.66 2.10
N GLU A 30 -26.02 -24.17 1.57
CA GLU A 30 -27.35 -24.51 2.10
C GLU A 30 -27.70 -25.99 1.96
N THR A 31 -27.26 -26.64 0.89
CA THR A 31 -27.64 -28.04 0.57
C THR A 31 -26.64 -29.06 1.09
N GLU A 32 -25.34 -28.76 1.06
CA GLU A 32 -24.24 -29.67 1.40
C GLU A 32 -23.45 -29.25 2.66
N GLY A 33 -23.68 -28.02 3.14
CA GLY A 33 -23.07 -27.45 4.35
C GLY A 33 -21.85 -26.56 4.07
N ASP A 34 -21.51 -25.70 5.02
CA ASP A 34 -20.41 -24.73 4.91
C ASP A 34 -19.06 -25.37 4.57
N GLN A 35 -18.76 -26.53 5.16
CA GLN A 35 -17.53 -27.29 4.89
C GLN A 35 -17.44 -27.77 3.45
N ALA A 36 -18.57 -28.05 2.80
CA ALA A 36 -18.60 -28.42 1.39
C ALA A 36 -18.28 -27.21 0.51
N LEU A 37 -18.78 -26.02 0.86
CA LEU A 37 -18.42 -24.80 0.15
C LEU A 37 -16.94 -24.47 0.32
N VAL A 38 -16.39 -24.53 1.54
CA VAL A 38 -14.95 -24.30 1.78
C VAL A 38 -14.08 -25.23 0.93
N ALA A 39 -14.37 -26.54 0.93
CA ALA A 39 -13.64 -27.51 0.11
C ALA A 39 -13.82 -27.29 -1.40
N ALA A 40 -14.97 -26.77 -1.82
CA ALA A 40 -15.22 -26.43 -3.21
C ALA A 40 -14.44 -25.17 -3.62
N LEU A 41 -14.29 -24.19 -2.73
CA LEU A 41 -13.48 -22.99 -2.95
C LEU A 41 -11.98 -23.31 -3.13
N ASP A 42 -11.47 -24.41 -2.57
CA ASP A 42 -10.09 -24.88 -2.84
C ASP A 42 -9.86 -25.26 -4.31
N GLU A 43 -10.90 -25.79 -4.98
CA GLU A 43 -10.85 -26.10 -6.42
C GLU A 43 -11.25 -24.88 -7.29
N PHE A 44 -11.68 -23.77 -6.68
CA PHE A 44 -12.19 -22.60 -7.39
C PHE A 44 -11.05 -21.65 -7.79
N PRO A 45 -10.99 -21.18 -9.05
CA PRO A 45 -9.93 -20.27 -9.47
C PRO A 45 -9.95 -18.97 -8.68
N ALA A 46 -8.79 -18.58 -8.11
CA ALA A 46 -8.66 -17.36 -7.31
C ALA A 46 -9.12 -16.08 -8.04
N LYS A 47 -8.99 -16.03 -9.37
CA LYS A 47 -9.50 -14.90 -10.19
C LYS A 47 -11.03 -14.78 -10.16
N ASP A 48 -11.72 -15.91 -10.08
CA ASP A 48 -13.17 -16.01 -10.12
C ASP A 48 -13.70 -15.80 -8.70
N LEU A 49 -12.98 -16.30 -7.68
CA LEU A 49 -13.20 -15.92 -6.29
C LEU A 49 -13.07 -14.42 -6.09
N LEU A 50 -11.99 -13.81 -6.61
CA LEU A 50 -11.78 -12.36 -6.57
C LEU A 50 -12.97 -11.60 -7.16
N ALA A 51 -13.48 -12.03 -8.32
CA ALA A 51 -14.60 -11.37 -8.97
C ALA A 51 -15.86 -11.33 -8.09
N ILE A 52 -16.09 -12.37 -7.28
CA ILE A 52 -17.18 -12.41 -6.30
C ILE A 52 -16.86 -11.49 -5.14
N ILE A 53 -15.81 -11.78 -4.36
CA ILE A 53 -15.52 -11.06 -3.11
C ILE A 53 -15.31 -9.55 -3.32
N ARG A 54 -14.84 -9.14 -4.50
CA ARG A 54 -14.66 -7.74 -4.88
C ARG A 54 -15.98 -6.99 -5.02
N GLU A 55 -17.09 -7.63 -5.39
CA GLU A 55 -18.40 -6.98 -5.57
C GLU A 55 -19.10 -6.69 -4.23
N TYR A 56 -18.67 -7.38 -3.15
CA TYR A 56 -19.27 -7.33 -1.83
C TYR A 56 -18.32 -6.67 -0.82
N ASP A 57 -18.66 -5.45 -0.41
CA ASP A 57 -17.99 -4.72 0.66
C ASP A 57 -18.76 -4.86 1.99
N ALA A 58 -18.36 -4.11 3.02
CA ALA A 58 -19.02 -4.12 4.33
C ALA A 58 -20.52 -3.72 4.29
N SER A 59 -21.01 -3.14 3.18
CA SER A 59 -22.42 -2.77 3.00
C SER A 59 -23.27 -3.87 2.37
N LYS A 60 -22.66 -4.92 1.80
CA LYS A 60 -23.35 -6.04 1.16
C LYS A 60 -22.86 -7.36 1.76
N GLU A 61 -23.74 -8.03 2.50
CA GLU A 61 -23.44 -9.36 3.03
C GLU A 61 -23.21 -10.37 1.88
N SER A 62 -22.19 -11.22 2.03
CA SER A 62 -21.87 -12.30 1.11
C SER A 62 -21.55 -13.56 1.91
N LEU A 63 -22.20 -14.67 1.57
CA LEU A 63 -21.91 -15.94 2.25
C LEU A 63 -20.49 -16.42 1.92
N VAL A 64 -20.02 -16.13 0.70
CA VAL A 64 -18.64 -16.42 0.27
C VAL A 64 -17.65 -15.64 1.13
N ASN A 65 -17.89 -14.35 1.40
CA ASN A 65 -17.04 -13.56 2.30
C ASN A 65 -17.06 -14.08 3.74
N LEU A 66 -18.10 -14.77 4.19
CA LEU A 66 -18.17 -15.37 5.53
C LEU A 66 -17.36 -16.66 5.65
N LEU A 67 -17.25 -17.42 4.56
CA LEU A 67 -16.70 -18.78 4.58
C LEU A 67 -15.31 -18.90 3.93
N VAL A 68 -14.85 -17.90 3.18
CA VAL A 68 -13.51 -17.92 2.58
C VAL A 68 -12.43 -18.04 3.66
N THR A 69 -11.47 -18.95 3.45
CA THR A 69 -10.34 -19.13 4.37
C THR A 69 -9.26 -18.06 4.16
N PRO A 70 -8.37 -17.82 5.14
CA PRO A 70 -7.21 -16.95 4.99
C PRO A 70 -6.39 -17.20 3.71
N GLU A 71 -6.08 -18.46 3.40
CA GLU A 71 -5.25 -18.84 2.26
C GLU A 71 -5.98 -18.60 0.93
N GLN A 72 -7.27 -18.94 0.86
CA GLN A 72 -8.11 -18.70 -0.32
C GLN A 72 -8.23 -17.19 -0.60
N PHE A 73 -8.43 -16.40 0.45
CA PHE A 73 -8.52 -14.95 0.34
C PHE A 73 -7.18 -14.33 -0.10
N ALA A 74 -6.06 -14.76 0.48
CA ALA A 74 -4.73 -14.29 0.13
C ALA A 74 -4.42 -14.46 -1.37
N GLN A 75 -4.76 -15.63 -1.93
CA GLN A 75 -4.58 -15.89 -3.37
C GLN A 75 -5.44 -15.00 -4.26
N ALA A 76 -6.62 -14.58 -3.80
CA ALA A 76 -7.50 -13.68 -4.53
C ALA A 76 -7.01 -12.22 -4.43
N VAL A 77 -6.66 -11.75 -3.23
CA VAL A 77 -6.24 -10.35 -2.96
C VAL A 77 -5.09 -9.90 -3.84
N VAL A 78 -4.07 -10.72 -4.02
CA VAL A 78 -2.88 -10.35 -4.84
C VAL A 78 -3.19 -10.18 -6.33
N LEU A 79 -4.35 -10.64 -6.78
CA LEU A 79 -4.83 -10.46 -8.15
C LEU A 79 -5.53 -9.11 -8.35
N GLU A 80 -5.89 -8.39 -7.29
CA GLU A 80 -6.63 -7.13 -7.37
C GLU A 80 -5.85 -6.04 -8.12
N LYS A 81 -4.51 -6.06 -8.03
CA LYS A 81 -3.63 -5.17 -8.82
C LYS A 81 -3.89 -5.21 -10.32
N ARG A 82 -4.50 -6.29 -10.85
CA ARG A 82 -4.84 -6.43 -12.27
C ARG A 82 -5.99 -5.52 -12.71
N TYR A 83 -6.81 -5.05 -11.77
CA TYR A 83 -7.92 -4.14 -12.05
C TYR A 83 -7.49 -2.68 -12.17
N ALA A 84 -6.21 -2.37 -11.89
CA ALA A 84 -5.61 -1.04 -12.06
C ALA A 84 -6.38 0.10 -11.38
N ASP A 85 -7.03 -0.19 -10.25
CA ASP A 85 -7.65 0.82 -9.39
C ASP A 85 -6.54 1.62 -8.67
N LEU A 86 -6.41 2.91 -9.03
CA LEU A 86 -5.39 3.79 -8.48
C LEU A 86 -5.73 4.30 -7.07
N THR A 87 -7.00 4.30 -6.68
CA THR A 87 -7.40 4.76 -5.33
C THR A 87 -7.30 3.64 -4.31
N HIS A 88 -7.29 2.39 -4.78
CA HIS A 88 -7.33 1.17 -3.96
C HIS A 88 -8.55 1.12 -3.02
N GLU A 89 -9.63 1.84 -3.34
CA GLU A 89 -10.85 1.86 -2.54
C GLU A 89 -11.52 0.48 -2.52
N GLN A 90 -11.56 -0.20 -3.68
CA GLN A 90 -12.15 -1.52 -3.75
C GLN A 90 -11.33 -2.56 -2.98
N LEU A 91 -10.00 -2.47 -3.05
CA LEU A 91 -9.09 -3.31 -2.30
C LEU A 91 -9.32 -3.16 -0.79
N ARG A 92 -9.40 -1.92 -0.29
CA ARG A 92 -9.65 -1.66 1.13
C ARG A 92 -11.02 -2.17 1.57
N GLY A 93 -12.07 -1.85 0.82
CA GLY A 93 -13.43 -2.30 1.13
C GLY A 93 -13.56 -3.83 1.18
N MET A 94 -12.91 -4.53 0.24
CA MET A 94 -12.86 -5.99 0.18
C MET A 94 -12.05 -6.60 1.32
N ILE A 95 -10.87 -6.05 1.64
CA ILE A 95 -10.06 -6.54 2.77
C ILE A 95 -10.82 -6.35 4.08
N ASN A 96 -11.34 -5.15 4.34
CA ASN A 96 -12.05 -4.87 5.59
C ASN A 96 -13.30 -5.73 5.76
N SER A 97 -14.07 -5.96 4.69
CA SER A 97 -15.29 -6.79 4.76
C SER A 97 -15.02 -8.26 5.09
N VAL A 98 -13.82 -8.76 4.75
CA VAL A 98 -13.44 -10.16 4.98
C VAL A 98 -12.70 -10.33 6.29
N ILE A 99 -11.69 -9.51 6.60
CA ILE A 99 -10.82 -9.75 7.76
C ILE A 99 -11.46 -9.33 9.09
N PHE A 100 -12.39 -8.36 9.07
CA PHE A 100 -13.11 -7.89 10.25
C PHE A 100 -14.53 -8.46 10.38
N ARG A 101 -14.86 -9.50 9.60
CA ARG A 101 -16.13 -10.21 9.75
C ARG A 101 -16.20 -10.93 11.10
N ASP A 102 -17.43 -11.16 11.57
CA ASP A 102 -17.67 -11.87 12.82
C ASP A 102 -16.99 -13.25 12.83
N GLY A 103 -16.13 -13.47 13.83
CA GLY A 103 -15.42 -14.74 14.04
C GLY A 103 -14.16 -14.95 13.21
N ALA A 104 -13.75 -13.98 12.38
CA ALA A 104 -12.45 -14.02 11.71
C ALA A 104 -11.30 -13.61 12.65
N ASP A 105 -10.11 -14.17 12.41
CA ASP A 105 -8.86 -13.71 12.98
C ASP A 105 -8.15 -12.81 11.95
N ALA A 106 -8.31 -11.49 12.09
CA ALA A 106 -7.72 -10.53 11.15
C ALA A 106 -6.18 -10.69 11.01
N ALA A 107 -5.48 -11.08 12.07
CA ALA A 107 -4.03 -11.28 12.01
C ALA A 107 -3.67 -12.52 11.18
N GLU A 108 -4.46 -13.60 11.26
CA GLU A 108 -4.28 -14.79 10.42
C GLU A 108 -4.45 -14.46 8.94
N PHE A 109 -5.48 -13.70 8.57
CA PHE A 109 -5.67 -13.24 7.19
C PHE A 109 -4.52 -12.37 6.68
N LEU A 110 -4.07 -11.39 7.48
CA LEU A 110 -2.95 -10.53 7.12
C LEU A 110 -1.64 -11.31 6.95
N TYR A 111 -1.43 -12.33 7.78
CA TYR A 111 -0.29 -13.24 7.67
C TYR A 111 -0.33 -14.01 6.34
N GLU A 112 -1.44 -14.69 6.04
CA GLU A 112 -1.56 -15.45 4.79
C GLU A 112 -1.48 -14.58 3.54
N ILE A 113 -2.00 -13.35 3.57
CA ILE A 113 -1.81 -12.39 2.48
C ILE A 113 -0.32 -12.17 2.23
N ALA A 114 0.47 -11.92 3.28
CA ALA A 114 1.90 -11.64 3.16
C ALA A 114 2.74 -12.83 2.67
N GLU A 115 2.32 -14.06 2.96
CA GLU A 115 3.01 -15.29 2.54
C GLU A 115 2.90 -15.56 1.02
N VAL A 116 1.87 -15.03 0.36
CA VAL A 116 1.68 -15.18 -1.09
C VAL A 116 2.53 -14.18 -1.87
N GLU A 117 3.03 -14.58 -3.04
CA GLU A 117 3.79 -13.70 -3.93
C GLU A 117 2.98 -12.44 -4.32
N GLY A 118 3.53 -11.27 -4.00
CA GLY A 118 2.86 -9.98 -4.21
C GLY A 118 1.97 -9.54 -3.05
N GLY A 119 1.88 -10.33 -1.97
CA GLY A 119 1.15 -10.02 -0.74
C GLY A 119 1.55 -8.70 -0.10
N TYR A 120 2.86 -8.52 0.14
CA TYR A 120 3.41 -7.27 0.66
C TYR A 120 3.08 -6.05 -0.21
N ASP A 121 2.99 -6.22 -1.54
CA ASP A 121 2.60 -5.14 -2.43
C ASP A 121 1.11 -4.81 -2.29
N ALA A 122 0.24 -5.82 -2.12
CA ALA A 122 -1.19 -5.60 -1.85
C ALA A 122 -1.42 -4.91 -0.50
N LEU A 123 -0.69 -5.30 0.55
CA LEU A 123 -0.76 -4.62 1.86
C LEU A 123 -0.22 -3.18 1.79
N ALA A 124 0.82 -2.93 0.98
CA ALA A 124 1.29 -1.58 0.73
C ALA A 124 0.29 -0.74 -0.11
N ASP A 125 -0.37 -1.34 -1.09
CA ASP A 125 -1.46 -0.70 -1.85
C ASP A 125 -2.62 -0.31 -0.92
N TYR A 126 -2.99 -1.20 0.01
CA TYR A 126 -4.04 -0.95 1.01
C TYR A 126 -3.73 0.28 1.88
N LEU A 127 -2.48 0.46 2.34
CA LEU A 127 -2.05 1.58 3.21
C LEU A 127 -1.52 2.81 2.46
N GLN A 128 -1.52 2.83 1.12
CA GLN A 128 -0.76 3.81 0.34
C GLN A 128 -1.12 5.26 0.64
N ASP A 129 -2.41 5.58 0.74
CA ASP A 129 -2.92 6.93 1.06
C ASP A 129 -2.67 7.34 2.53
N ARG A 130 -2.25 6.39 3.37
CA ARG A 130 -1.97 6.58 4.80
C ARG A 130 -0.48 6.56 5.14
N THR A 131 0.41 6.52 4.15
CA THR A 131 1.86 6.38 4.34
C THR A 131 2.43 7.28 5.45
N GLN A 132 2.08 8.57 5.48
CA GLN A 132 2.57 9.51 6.49
C GLN A 132 2.08 9.18 7.91
N MET A 133 0.82 8.76 8.05
CA MET A 133 0.24 8.38 9.34
C MET A 133 0.82 7.06 9.85
N VAL A 134 1.05 6.10 8.95
CA VAL A 134 1.72 4.82 9.29
C VAL A 134 3.16 5.07 9.75
N GLU A 135 3.91 5.93 9.05
CA GLU A 135 5.26 6.32 9.44
C GLU A 135 5.29 7.05 10.79
N HIS A 136 4.35 7.97 11.01
CA HIS A 136 4.22 8.68 12.27
C HIS A 136 3.89 7.70 13.41
N PHE A 137 2.96 6.78 13.18
CA PHE A 137 2.63 5.74 14.14
C PHE A 137 3.84 4.89 14.49
N TYR A 138 4.61 4.41 13.52
CA TYR A 138 5.86 3.69 13.78
C TYR A 138 6.78 4.49 14.72
N ARG A 139 7.01 5.77 14.42
CA ARG A 139 7.95 6.62 15.14
C ARG A 139 7.49 7.04 16.53
N TYR A 140 6.19 7.24 16.74
CA TYR A 140 5.65 7.92 17.92
C TYR A 140 4.59 7.11 18.69
N ALA A 141 4.22 5.94 18.16
CA ALA A 141 3.18 5.08 18.72
C ALA A 141 1.88 5.86 19.00
N THR A 142 1.49 6.75 18.08
CA THR A 142 0.21 7.46 18.06
C THR A 142 -0.18 7.71 16.60
N PHE A 143 -1.49 7.82 16.32
CA PHE A 143 -1.97 8.20 14.99
C PHE A 143 -2.23 9.71 14.88
N ASP A 144 -2.15 10.46 15.98
CA ASP A 144 -2.27 11.91 15.97
C ASP A 144 -0.97 12.56 15.48
N LEU A 145 -0.96 13.05 14.24
CA LEU A 145 0.19 13.71 13.61
C LEU A 145 0.72 14.93 14.37
N TYR A 146 -0.09 15.51 15.27
CA TYR A 146 0.30 16.67 16.07
C TYR A 146 0.83 16.28 17.45
N GLU A 147 0.73 15.01 17.83
CA GLU A 147 1.29 14.46 19.05
C GLU A 147 2.63 13.79 18.73
N TYR A 148 3.72 14.46 19.10
CA TYR A 148 5.02 13.81 19.15
C TYR A 148 5.03 12.96 20.42
N GLY A 149 4.63 11.69 20.31
CA GLY A 149 4.65 10.74 21.42
C GLY A 149 5.98 10.86 22.19
N ASP A 150 5.91 10.89 23.53
CA ASP A 150 7.01 11.10 24.50
C ASP A 150 8.42 11.14 23.85
N GLU A 151 8.98 12.34 23.68
CA GLU A 151 10.30 12.58 23.04
C GLU A 151 11.43 11.71 23.63
N SER A 152 11.23 11.17 24.85
CA SER A 152 12.19 10.29 25.53
C SER A 152 12.05 8.80 25.22
N LYS A 153 10.96 8.37 24.55
CA LYS A 153 10.63 6.95 24.33
C LYS A 153 10.41 6.55 22.89
N THR A 154 10.24 7.51 21.99
CA THR A 154 9.87 7.22 20.60
C THR A 154 10.74 8.01 19.64
N GLN A 155 11.89 7.41 19.37
CA GLN A 155 12.67 7.68 18.17
C GLN A 155 13.09 6.32 17.62
N ALA A 156 12.12 5.55 17.14
CA ALA A 156 12.45 4.36 16.37
C ALA A 156 13.20 4.84 15.12
N ILE A 157 14.51 4.58 15.07
CA ILE A 157 15.41 4.97 13.98
C ILE A 157 15.29 3.93 12.86
N ASP A 158 15.80 4.22 11.67
CA ASP A 158 15.81 3.27 10.55
C ASP A 158 16.51 1.94 10.89
N ASP A 159 17.53 1.96 11.75
CA ASP A 159 18.18 0.75 12.27
C ASP A 159 17.24 -0.09 13.14
N ASP A 160 16.35 0.55 13.91
CA ASP A 160 15.37 -0.14 14.74
C ASP A 160 14.34 -0.88 13.86
N LEU A 161 13.98 -0.29 12.71
CA LEU A 161 13.02 -0.89 11.78
C LEU A 161 13.56 -2.20 11.21
N LEU A 162 14.84 -2.24 10.85
CA LEU A 162 15.48 -3.46 10.35
C LEU A 162 15.53 -4.57 11.40
N SER A 163 15.62 -4.20 12.67
CA SER A 163 15.62 -5.12 13.82
C SER A 163 14.21 -5.45 14.35
N LEU A 164 13.16 -4.92 13.73
CA LEU A 164 11.80 -5.10 14.18
C LEU A 164 11.35 -6.55 14.00
N THR A 165 10.98 -7.17 15.12
CA THR A 165 10.54 -8.55 15.26
C THR A 165 9.57 -8.64 16.43
N ARG A 166 8.89 -9.78 16.59
CA ARG A 166 7.98 -9.99 17.73
C ARG A 166 8.66 -9.89 19.10
N ASP A 167 9.96 -10.21 19.17
CA ASP A 167 10.72 -10.18 20.42
C ASP A 167 11.24 -8.77 20.78
N THR A 168 11.49 -7.95 19.76
CA THR A 168 11.98 -6.57 19.93
C THR A 168 10.85 -5.56 20.06
N GLU A 169 9.69 -5.83 19.44
CA GLU A 169 8.52 -4.97 19.56
C GLU A 169 7.84 -5.19 20.91
N THR A 170 7.88 -4.16 21.75
CA THR A 170 7.20 -4.22 23.05
C THR A 170 5.72 -3.95 22.83
N ARG A 171 4.82 -4.91 23.13
CA ARG A 171 3.34 -4.70 23.09
C ARG A 171 2.84 -3.60 24.03
N ALA A 172 3.73 -2.97 24.79
CA ALA A 172 3.46 -1.81 25.64
C ALA A 172 3.32 -0.53 24.80
N SER A 173 2.45 -0.56 23.79
CA SER A 173 1.98 0.67 23.16
C SER A 173 1.28 1.54 24.19
N ALA A 174 1.45 2.85 24.11
CA ALA A 174 0.62 3.79 24.86
C ALA A 174 -0.83 3.84 24.32
N VAL A 175 -1.06 3.34 23.10
CA VAL A 175 -2.38 3.36 22.45
C VAL A 175 -3.23 2.23 23.01
N ASP A 176 -4.38 2.59 23.56
CA ASP A 176 -5.42 1.64 23.97
C ASP A 176 -5.99 0.96 22.73
N ARG A 177 -6.03 -0.38 22.71
CA ARG A 177 -6.57 -1.18 21.59
C ARG A 177 -8.00 -0.75 21.25
N ALA A 178 -8.79 -0.38 22.26
CA ALA A 178 -10.17 0.10 22.06
C ALA A 178 -10.27 1.43 21.28
N SER A 179 -9.18 2.20 21.17
CA SER A 179 -9.14 3.44 20.38
C SER A 179 -8.80 3.21 18.90
N VAL A 180 -8.44 1.98 18.55
CA VAL A 180 -7.92 1.59 17.23
C VAL A 180 -8.82 0.56 16.54
N GLU A 181 -9.90 0.12 17.19
CA GLU A 181 -10.89 -0.83 16.66
C GLU A 181 -11.85 -0.09 15.71
N ASP A 182 -11.33 0.40 14.59
CA ASP A 182 -12.07 1.11 13.55
C ASP A 182 -12.50 0.20 12.38
N HIS A 183 -12.11 -1.09 12.41
CA HIS A 183 -12.28 -2.03 11.31
C HIS A 183 -11.77 -1.49 9.96
N ASP A 184 -10.70 -0.71 10.03
CA ASP A 184 -10.08 -0.07 8.89
C ASP A 184 -8.56 0.04 9.11
N TRP A 185 -7.92 0.96 8.38
CA TRP A 185 -6.48 1.08 8.28
C TRP A 185 -5.76 1.26 9.63
N MET A 186 -6.37 1.88 10.65
CA MET A 186 -5.71 2.02 11.96
C MET A 186 -5.59 0.66 12.63
N GLU A 187 -6.67 -0.12 12.65
CA GLU A 187 -6.67 -1.49 13.17
C GLU A 187 -5.69 -2.38 12.42
N VAL A 188 -5.70 -2.34 11.08
CA VAL A 188 -4.73 -3.10 10.25
C VAL A 188 -3.30 -2.69 10.59
N THR A 189 -3.01 -1.40 10.69
CA THR A 189 -1.67 -0.89 11.01
C THR A 189 -1.21 -1.36 12.40
N TYR A 190 -2.12 -1.35 13.37
CA TYR A 190 -1.85 -1.84 14.72
C TYR A 190 -1.56 -3.34 14.76
N LEU A 191 -2.39 -4.15 14.07
CA LEU A 191 -2.21 -5.60 13.98
C LEU A 191 -0.87 -5.92 13.31
N LEU A 192 -0.57 -5.27 12.19
CA LEU A 192 0.71 -5.42 11.52
C LEU A 192 1.86 -5.12 12.48
N ARG A 193 1.86 -3.98 13.16
CA ARG A 193 2.98 -3.61 14.04
C ARG A 193 3.18 -4.57 15.22
N TYR A 194 2.11 -4.89 15.94
CA TYR A 194 2.22 -5.55 17.25
C TYR A 194 1.99 -7.07 17.21
N GLU A 195 1.29 -7.57 16.20
CA GLU A 195 1.03 -9.01 16.04
C GLU A 195 1.91 -9.62 14.96
N LEU A 196 2.20 -8.85 13.89
CA LEU A 196 2.95 -9.27 12.71
C LEU A 196 4.14 -8.34 12.35
N PRO A 197 5.03 -7.97 13.30
CA PRO A 197 6.01 -6.91 13.14
C PRO A 197 6.96 -7.08 11.94
N GLU A 198 7.28 -8.32 11.59
CA GLU A 198 8.10 -8.64 10.42
C GLU A 198 7.39 -8.25 9.12
N ILE A 199 6.06 -8.47 9.05
CA ILE A 199 5.24 -8.07 7.91
C ILE A 199 5.13 -6.55 7.86
N PHE A 200 4.88 -5.91 9.01
CA PHE A 200 4.85 -4.45 9.12
C PHE A 200 6.13 -3.80 8.59
N ARG A 201 7.28 -4.35 8.95
CA ARG A 201 8.59 -3.86 8.49
C ARG A 201 8.66 -3.82 6.96
N GLU A 202 8.36 -4.93 6.29
CA GLU A 202 8.44 -5.02 4.83
C GLU A 202 7.43 -4.08 4.13
N VAL A 203 6.21 -3.99 4.66
CA VAL A 203 5.17 -3.07 4.16
C VAL A 203 5.61 -1.62 4.31
N LEU A 204 6.12 -1.22 5.49
CA LEU A 204 6.59 0.14 5.73
C LEU A 204 7.77 0.51 4.82
N MET A 205 8.71 -0.40 4.59
CA MET A 205 9.81 -0.18 3.64
C MET A 205 9.30 0.08 2.22
N LYS A 206 8.30 -0.69 1.76
CA LYS A 206 7.66 -0.47 0.46
C LYS A 206 6.95 0.88 0.39
N LEU A 207 6.17 1.23 1.41
CA LEU A 207 5.50 2.53 1.50
C LEU A 207 6.51 3.68 1.43
N ARG A 208 7.60 3.62 2.21
CA ARG A 208 8.69 4.62 2.17
C ARG A 208 9.30 4.74 0.78
N ALA A 209 9.61 3.62 0.13
CA ALA A 209 10.19 3.63 -1.21
C ALA A 209 9.24 4.29 -2.24
N ARG A 210 7.95 3.95 -2.20
CA ARG A 210 6.92 4.55 -3.08
C ARG A 210 6.74 6.04 -2.81
N TYR A 211 6.71 6.44 -1.54
CA TYR A 211 6.56 7.84 -1.15
C TYR A 211 7.76 8.70 -1.55
N GLN A 212 8.99 8.16 -1.46
CA GLN A 212 10.19 8.84 -1.97
C GLN A 212 10.14 9.06 -3.48
N VAL A 213 9.62 8.08 -4.25
CA VAL A 213 9.41 8.24 -5.70
C VAL A 213 8.37 9.33 -5.98
N TYR A 214 7.26 9.32 -5.24
CA TYR A 214 6.23 10.35 -5.34
C TYR A 214 6.79 11.76 -5.10
N LEU A 215 7.54 11.97 -4.01
CA LEU A 215 8.17 13.26 -3.71
C LEU A 215 9.16 13.71 -4.80
N ARG A 216 9.95 12.78 -5.35
CA ARG A 216 10.88 13.08 -6.44
C ARG A 216 10.13 13.52 -7.69
N ASN A 217 9.01 12.88 -8.01
CA ASN A 217 8.19 13.25 -9.16
C ASN A 217 7.58 14.64 -8.97
N LEU A 218 7.04 14.93 -7.78
CA LEU A 218 6.49 16.24 -7.44
C LEU A 218 7.55 17.36 -7.61
N GLN A 219 8.76 17.12 -7.11
CA GLN A 219 9.87 18.05 -7.25
C GLN A 219 10.24 18.28 -8.73
N ASN A 220 10.28 17.22 -9.55
CA ASN A 220 10.59 17.34 -10.97
C ASN A 220 9.51 18.13 -11.73
N ASP A 221 8.24 17.94 -11.39
CA ASP A 221 7.11 18.65 -12.00
C ASP A 221 7.15 20.15 -11.63
N GLU A 222 7.45 20.49 -10.37
CA GLU A 222 7.65 21.88 -9.92
C GLU A 222 8.82 22.58 -10.65
N PHE A 223 9.91 21.84 -10.92
CA PHE A 223 11.04 22.35 -11.70
C PHE A 223 10.71 22.51 -13.20
N ALA A 224 9.80 21.70 -13.75
CA ALA A 224 9.37 21.80 -15.15
C ALA A 224 8.35 22.93 -15.39
N GLU A 225 7.55 23.28 -14.38
CA GLU A 225 6.55 24.37 -14.44
C GLU A 225 7.11 25.75 -14.08
N SER A 226 8.35 25.83 -13.56
CA SER A 226 9.02 27.11 -13.36
C SER A 226 9.30 27.76 -14.73
N PRO A 227 8.80 28.98 -15.02
CA PRO A 227 9.02 29.60 -16.32
C PRO A 227 10.52 29.80 -16.49
N VAL A 228 11.06 29.26 -17.58
CA VAL A 228 12.38 29.63 -18.08
C VAL A 228 12.39 31.15 -18.10
N ALA A 229 13.21 31.77 -17.24
CA ALA A 229 13.39 33.20 -17.26
C ALA A 229 13.79 33.56 -18.68
N GLU A 230 12.88 34.19 -19.42
CA GLU A 230 13.18 34.82 -20.69
C GLU A 230 14.32 35.80 -20.38
N GLU A 231 15.53 35.47 -20.83
CA GLU A 231 16.61 36.44 -20.95
C GLU A 231 16.07 37.54 -21.87
N SER A 232 15.60 38.61 -21.24
CA SER A 232 15.19 39.83 -21.90
C SER A 232 16.42 40.46 -22.53
N ASP A 233 16.53 40.32 -23.85
CA ASP A 233 17.23 41.25 -24.72
C ASP A 233 16.70 42.69 -24.52
N ASP A 234 17.58 43.66 -24.83
CA ASP A 234 17.44 45.15 -24.83
C ASP A 234 17.83 45.85 -23.51
N GLU A 235 18.73 46.85 -23.43
CA GLU A 235 19.27 47.78 -24.43
C GLU A 235 20.55 48.51 -23.90
N GLU A 236 21.33 49.08 -24.83
CA GLU A 236 22.58 49.88 -24.70
C GLU A 236 22.60 51.02 -23.66
N VAL A 237 23.79 51.40 -23.12
CA VAL A 237 24.60 52.55 -23.62
C VAL A 237 25.90 52.85 -22.83
N ASP A 238 26.92 53.16 -23.65
CA ASP A 238 28.00 54.16 -23.51
C ASP A 238 29.43 53.76 -23.07
N ALA A 239 30.38 54.16 -23.92
CA ALA A 239 31.81 53.86 -23.86
C ALA A 239 32.57 54.83 -22.92
N PRO A 240 33.83 54.52 -22.56
CA PRO A 240 34.89 55.22 -23.28
C PRO A 240 36.15 54.38 -23.61
N LYS A 241 36.78 54.79 -24.71
CA LYS A 241 38.06 54.35 -25.29
C LYS A 241 39.18 54.10 -24.27
N LYS A 242 39.96 53.04 -24.52
CA LYS A 242 41.43 53.07 -24.48
C LYS A 242 42.01 52.04 -25.46
N ASN A 243 42.67 52.58 -26.49
CA ASN A 243 43.58 51.85 -27.35
C ASN A 243 44.88 51.54 -26.59
N ASN A 244 45.68 50.65 -27.19
CA ASN A 244 47.05 50.17 -26.92
C ASN A 244 46.98 48.67 -26.63
N ASP A 245 47.02 47.78 -27.62
CA ASP A 245 48.09 47.54 -28.61
C ASP A 245 49.42 47.26 -27.93
N ASP A 246 49.59 46.02 -27.46
CA ASP A 246 50.85 45.44 -27.03
C ASP A 246 51.17 44.30 -28.00
N GLY A 247 51.99 44.63 -29.00
CA GLY A 247 52.60 43.71 -29.94
C GLY A 247 53.95 44.27 -30.40
N ASP A 248 55.02 43.67 -29.85
CA ASP A 248 56.35 43.46 -30.43
C ASP A 248 57.00 44.57 -31.28
N ASP A 249 58.13 45.10 -30.83
CA ASP A 249 59.44 44.67 -31.37
C ASP A 249 60.59 45.51 -30.79
N ASP A 250 61.62 44.77 -30.38
CA ASP A 250 63.05 44.99 -30.60
C ASP A 250 63.75 46.30 -30.16
N ASP A 251 64.88 46.06 -29.48
CA ASP A 251 66.22 46.43 -29.93
C ASP A 251 67.08 47.36 -29.05
N GLU A 252 68.31 46.86 -28.89
CA GLU A 252 69.60 47.54 -28.69
C GLU A 252 69.99 48.13 -27.32
N GLU A 253 70.90 47.37 -26.70
CA GLU A 253 72.25 47.78 -26.32
C GLU A 253 72.53 48.86 -25.24
N SER A 254 73.64 48.55 -24.58
CA SER A 254 74.65 49.46 -24.02
C SER A 254 74.58 49.78 -22.53
N ALA A 255 75.51 49.10 -21.86
CA ALA A 255 76.12 49.35 -20.57
C ALA A 255 76.38 50.83 -20.24
N LEU A 256 76.32 51.14 -18.94
CA LEU A 256 77.47 51.57 -18.10
C LEU A 256 77.06 51.65 -16.62
#